data_AF-A0A948SEZ0-F1
#
_entry.id   AF-A0A948SEZ0-F1
#
_cell.length_a   1.000
_cell.length_b   1.000
_cell.length_c   1.000
_cell.angle_alpha   90.00
_cell.angle_beta   90.00
_cell.angle_gamma   90.00
#
_symmetry.space_group_name_H-M   'P 1'
#
loop_
_entity.id
_entity.type
_entity.pdbx_description
1 polymer ?
#
loop_
_entity_poly.entity_id
_entity_poly.type
_entity_poly.pdbx_seq_one_letter_code
_entity_poly.pdbx_strand_id
1 'polypeptide(L)'
;MTASSHTATTTQRPRFPVIALKNPCTGAGQYGGSPPDRLRPGSVRDVDHSRRTHTAAGAPEAIGPYSHAVSSQGLLFCSGQIPLDPQSGELVGDDAAAQAVRCLENLDAVCRSAGARLADAVRCTIYMTDLDDFAEVNEAYAGFFAEDPPSRVTVGVAALPRGAQVEIEAVVAVDG
;
A
#
# COMPACT_ATOMS: atom_id res chain seq x y z
N MET A 1 53.57 1.82 -50.38
CA MET A 1 52.13 1.97 -50.69
C MET A 1 51.41 0.84 -49.96
N THR A 2 50.49 0.99 -49.02
CA THR A 2 49.84 2.11 -48.31
C THR A 2 49.21 1.46 -47.08
N ALA A 3 49.50 1.94 -45.87
CA ALA A 3 48.84 1.51 -44.64
C ALA A 3 47.45 2.18 -44.57
N SER A 4 46.38 1.41 -44.38
CA SER A 4 45.02 1.94 -44.19
C SER A 4 44.72 2.05 -42.69
N SER A 5 44.64 3.29 -42.22
CA SER A 5 44.32 3.69 -40.86
C SER A 5 42.85 3.47 -40.54
N HIS A 6 42.56 2.83 -39.41
CA HIS A 6 41.21 2.78 -38.82
C HIS A 6 40.96 4.09 -38.06
N THR A 7 39.96 4.86 -38.50
CA THR A 7 39.55 6.10 -37.84
C THR A 7 38.47 5.78 -36.79
N ALA A 8 38.78 6.03 -35.52
CA ALA A 8 37.83 5.92 -34.42
C ALA A 8 36.78 7.03 -34.52
N THR A 9 35.51 6.66 -34.57
CA THR A 9 34.39 7.62 -34.57
C THR A 9 34.09 8.04 -33.13
N THR A 10 34.49 9.26 -32.76
CA THR A 10 34.12 9.89 -31.48
C THR A 10 32.66 10.34 -31.55
N THR A 11 31.78 9.66 -30.81
CA THR A 11 30.38 10.07 -30.65
C THR A 11 30.30 11.33 -29.79
N GLN A 12 30.03 12.45 -30.46
CA GLN A 12 29.82 13.76 -29.86
C GLN A 12 28.47 13.81 -29.12
N ARG A 13 28.49 14.04 -27.79
CA ARG A 13 27.27 14.22 -26.99
C ARG A 13 26.51 15.47 -27.45
N PRO A 14 25.17 15.41 -27.62
CA PRO A 14 24.41 16.60 -27.98
C PRO A 14 24.43 17.61 -26.82
N ARG A 15 24.84 18.85 -27.10
CA ARG A 15 24.73 19.98 -26.18
C ARG A 15 23.29 20.50 -26.23
N PHE A 16 22.54 20.30 -25.17
CA PHE A 16 21.27 21.01 -24.98
C PHE A 16 21.55 22.49 -24.69
N PRO A 17 20.82 23.44 -25.30
CA PRO A 17 21.00 24.85 -25.00
C PRO A 17 20.49 25.13 -23.58
N VAL A 18 21.35 25.74 -22.75
CA VAL A 18 20.94 26.32 -21.47
C VAL A 18 20.10 27.56 -21.79
N ILE A 19 18.79 27.48 -21.59
CA ILE A 19 17.91 28.64 -21.67
C ILE A 19 18.17 29.49 -20.42
N ALA A 20 18.86 30.61 -20.60
CA ALA A 20 19.03 31.62 -19.57
C ALA A 20 17.68 32.34 -19.34
N LEU A 21 16.96 31.94 -18.29
CA LEU A 21 15.84 32.72 -17.77
C LEU A 21 16.38 34.05 -17.23
N LYS A 22 16.19 35.13 -17.99
CA LYS A 22 16.36 36.50 -17.51
C LYS A 22 15.37 36.72 -16.37
N ASN A 23 15.85 36.85 -15.14
CA ASN A 23 15.04 37.32 -14.01
C ASN A 23 14.80 38.83 -14.15
N PRO A 24 13.55 39.31 -14.36
CA PRO A 24 13.23 40.71 -14.25
C PRO A 24 12.79 41.01 -12.81
N CYS A 25 13.74 41.03 -11.87
CA CYS A 25 13.46 41.55 -10.53
C CYS A 25 13.68 43.07 -10.53
N THR A 26 12.76 43.81 -11.12
CA THR A 26 12.65 45.26 -10.89
C THR A 26 11.20 45.70 -11.07
N GLY A 27 10.45 45.67 -9.97
CA GLY A 27 9.09 46.17 -9.88
C GLY A 27 8.72 46.42 -8.43
N ALA A 28 9.08 47.61 -7.92
CA ALA A 28 8.55 48.11 -6.66
C ALA A 28 7.07 48.51 -6.88
N GLY A 29 6.17 47.53 -6.76
CA GLY A 29 4.72 47.72 -6.75
C GLY A 29 4.18 47.62 -5.33
N GLN A 30 3.52 48.68 -4.86
CA GLN A 30 2.85 48.75 -3.57
C GLN A 30 1.66 47.77 -3.56
N TYR A 31 1.79 46.62 -2.89
CA TYR A 31 0.65 45.79 -2.52
C TYR A 31 0.24 46.10 -1.08
N GLY A 32 -0.80 46.92 -0.95
CA GLY A 32 -1.50 47.17 0.31
C GLY A 32 -2.37 45.98 0.70
N GLY A 33 -1.74 44.95 1.26
CA GLY A 33 -2.40 43.86 1.98
C GLY A 33 -1.80 43.76 3.38
N SER A 34 -2.65 43.48 4.38
CA SER A 34 -2.18 43.11 5.72
C SER A 34 -1.07 42.06 5.62
N PRO A 35 0.02 42.17 6.39
CA PRO A 35 1.12 41.21 6.29
C PRO A 35 0.57 39.79 6.49
N PRO A 36 1.01 38.80 5.69
CA PRO A 36 0.64 37.41 5.94
C PRO A 36 1.01 37.08 7.37
N ASP A 37 0.09 36.44 8.08
CA ASP A 37 0.25 36.06 9.48
C ASP A 37 1.62 35.40 9.63
N ARG A 38 2.50 36.07 10.36
CA ARG A 38 3.92 35.73 10.43
C ARG A 38 3.99 34.42 11.18
N LEU A 39 4.05 33.30 10.44
CA LEU A 39 4.19 31.94 10.98
C LEU A 39 5.19 31.98 12.12
N ARG A 40 4.70 31.79 13.35
CA ARG A 40 5.54 31.83 14.55
C ARG A 40 6.56 30.70 14.46
N PRO A 41 7.87 30.97 14.59
CA PRO A 41 8.85 29.90 14.72
C PRO A 41 8.56 29.15 16.04
N GLY A 42 8.14 27.89 15.96
CA GLY A 42 8.14 26.98 17.11
C GLY A 42 6.79 26.55 17.71
N SER A 43 5.79 26.18 16.90
CA SER A 43 4.85 25.16 17.36
C SER A 43 4.92 23.97 16.42
N VAL A 44 5.91 23.09 16.64
CA VAL A 44 5.76 21.69 16.23
C VAL A 44 4.46 21.26 16.90
N ARG A 45 3.43 20.93 16.12
CA ARG A 45 2.23 20.31 16.71
C ARG A 45 2.74 19.06 17.41
N ASP A 46 2.46 18.90 18.70
CA ASP A 46 2.60 17.61 19.35
C ASP A 46 1.65 16.67 18.59
N VAL A 47 2.19 15.95 17.62
CA VAL A 47 1.45 14.95 16.87
C VAL A 47 1.29 13.78 17.81
N ASP A 48 0.05 13.42 18.11
CA ASP A 48 -0.21 12.24 18.92
C ASP A 48 0.43 11.02 18.25
N HIS A 49 1.31 10.32 18.95
CA HIS A 49 1.94 9.10 18.45
C HIS A 49 1.28 7.84 19.03
N SER A 50 0.06 7.99 19.57
CA SER A 50 -0.72 6.87 20.08
C SER A 50 -0.99 5.82 19.00
N ARG A 51 -1.00 4.58 19.44
CA ARG A 51 -1.39 3.42 18.64
C ARG A 51 -2.26 2.51 19.48
N ARG A 52 -3.24 1.85 18.84
CA ARG A 52 -4.11 0.86 19.48
C ARG A 52 -4.00 -0.46 18.75
N THR A 53 -3.79 -1.53 19.50
CA THR A 53 -3.80 -2.90 18.95
C THR A 53 -5.21 -3.44 18.91
N HIS A 54 -5.53 -4.20 17.87
CA HIS A 54 -6.83 -4.83 17.69
C HIS A 54 -6.70 -6.35 17.64
N THR A 55 -7.66 -7.02 18.27
CA THR A 55 -7.80 -8.48 18.25
C THR A 55 -9.21 -8.84 17.81
N ALA A 56 -9.32 -9.62 16.74
CA ALA A 56 -10.62 -10.02 16.18
C ALA A 56 -10.94 -11.47 16.54
N ALA A 57 -12.07 -11.70 17.21
CA ALA A 57 -12.52 -13.05 17.56
C ALA A 57 -13.00 -13.88 16.35
N GLY A 58 -13.32 -13.21 15.23
CA GLY A 58 -13.73 -13.85 13.98
C GLY A 58 -12.59 -14.08 12.99
N ALA A 59 -11.35 -13.79 13.37
CA ALA A 59 -10.16 -14.02 12.56
C ALA A 59 -9.27 -15.11 13.20
N PRO A 60 -8.42 -15.79 12.41
CA PRO A 60 -7.51 -16.81 12.90
C PRO A 60 -6.56 -16.25 13.96
N GLU A 61 -6.29 -17.02 15.02
CA GLU A 61 -5.48 -16.54 16.14
C GLU A 61 -4.08 -16.07 15.69
N ALA A 62 -3.69 -14.88 16.16
CA ALA A 62 -2.34 -14.36 16.02
C ALA A 62 -1.37 -15.10 16.96
N ILE A 63 -0.89 -16.27 16.54
CA ILE A 63 -0.01 -17.15 17.33
C ILE A 63 1.44 -16.60 17.45
N GLY A 64 1.80 -15.62 16.62
CA GLY A 64 3.13 -15.00 16.60
C GLY A 64 3.23 -13.66 17.37
N PRO A 65 4.43 -13.05 17.40
CA PRO A 65 4.64 -11.75 18.04
C PRO A 65 4.11 -10.58 17.18
N TYR A 66 2.83 -10.62 16.80
CA TYR A 66 2.14 -9.60 16.02
C TYR A 66 0.68 -9.43 16.48
N SER A 67 0.05 -8.34 16.08
CA SER A 67 -1.39 -8.09 16.33
C SER A 67 -2.17 -8.28 15.04
N HIS A 68 -3.45 -8.64 15.10
CA HIS A 68 -4.28 -8.70 13.88
C HIS A 68 -4.29 -7.36 13.14
N ALA A 69 -4.40 -6.27 13.88
CA ALA A 69 -4.18 -4.94 13.33
C ALA A 69 -3.70 -3.95 14.40
N VAL A 70 -3.16 -2.83 13.93
CA VAL A 70 -2.83 -1.67 14.76
C VAL A 70 -3.42 -0.42 14.11
N SER A 71 -4.14 0.40 14.86
CA SER A 71 -4.60 1.72 14.39
C SER A 71 -3.73 2.84 14.94
N SER A 72 -3.55 3.87 14.13
CA SER A 72 -2.92 5.14 14.49
C SER A 72 -3.32 6.20 13.47
N GLN A 73 -3.67 7.40 13.94
CA GLN A 73 -3.92 8.57 13.10
C GLN A 73 -4.95 8.34 11.97
N GLY A 74 -6.07 7.71 12.29
CA GLY A 74 -7.16 7.45 11.34
C GLY A 74 -6.86 6.38 10.30
N LEU A 75 -5.79 5.61 10.49
CA LEU A 75 -5.45 4.46 9.66
C LEU A 75 -5.39 3.21 10.52
N LEU A 76 -5.87 2.10 9.97
CA LEU A 76 -5.74 0.75 10.49
C LEU A 76 -4.81 -0.04 9.58
N PHE A 77 -3.73 -0.56 10.16
CA PHE A 77 -2.77 -1.43 9.50
C PHE A 77 -3.11 -2.86 9.86
N CYS A 78 -3.67 -3.61 8.91
CA CYS A 78 -4.02 -5.01 9.09
C CYS A 78 -2.83 -5.90 8.74
N SER A 79 -2.54 -6.88 9.58
CA SER A 79 -1.55 -7.90 9.27
C SER A 79 -2.06 -8.82 8.15
N GLY A 80 -1.13 -9.41 7.40
CA GLY A 80 -1.45 -10.37 6.35
C GLY A 80 -2.34 -11.50 6.86
N GLN A 81 -3.41 -11.78 6.11
CA GLN A 81 -4.32 -12.89 6.38
C GLN A 81 -4.06 -13.99 5.36
N ILE A 82 -3.81 -15.19 5.88
CA ILE A 82 -3.81 -16.45 5.16
C ILE A 82 -5.18 -17.13 5.32
N PRO A 83 -5.52 -18.13 4.49
CA PRO A 83 -6.88 -18.66 4.39
C PRO A 83 -7.14 -19.72 5.47
N LEU A 84 -6.94 -19.35 6.73
CA LEU A 84 -7.27 -20.21 7.85
C LEU A 84 -8.73 -20.03 8.25
N ASP A 85 -9.36 -21.11 8.66
CA ASP A 85 -10.63 -21.07 9.37
C ASP A 85 -10.40 -20.60 10.82
N PRO A 86 -11.13 -19.58 11.29
CA PRO A 86 -10.90 -18.98 12.60
C PRO A 86 -11.28 -19.89 13.78
N GLN A 87 -12.06 -20.96 13.56
CA GLN A 87 -12.45 -21.88 14.62
C GLN A 87 -11.47 -23.05 14.77
N SER A 88 -11.04 -23.61 13.65
CA SER A 88 -10.18 -24.79 13.60
C SER A 88 -8.69 -24.45 13.48
N GLY A 89 -8.33 -23.29 12.94
CA GLY A 89 -6.95 -22.92 12.63
C GLY A 89 -6.34 -23.70 11.47
N GLU A 90 -7.18 -24.38 10.69
CA GLU A 90 -6.80 -25.17 9.52
C GLU A 90 -6.92 -24.35 8.23
N LEU A 91 -6.12 -24.72 7.24
CA LEU A 91 -6.12 -24.08 5.93
C LEU A 91 -7.36 -24.51 5.14
N VAL A 92 -8.06 -23.54 4.54
CA VAL A 92 -9.32 -23.73 3.81
C VAL A 92 -9.15 -23.23 2.38
N GLY A 93 -9.78 -23.93 1.43
CA GLY A 93 -9.77 -23.60 0.02
C GLY A 93 -8.81 -24.49 -0.75
N ASP A 94 -9.37 -25.27 -1.68
CA ASP A 94 -8.61 -26.21 -2.52
C ASP A 94 -7.87 -25.50 -3.66
N ASP A 95 -8.28 -24.27 -3.98
CA ASP A 95 -7.72 -23.41 -5.02
C ASP A 95 -7.45 -21.99 -4.51
N ALA A 96 -6.68 -21.22 -5.29
CA ALA A 96 -6.24 -19.88 -4.93
C ALA A 96 -7.41 -18.89 -4.79
N ALA A 97 -8.48 -19.07 -5.56
CA ALA A 97 -9.66 -18.20 -5.49
C ALA A 97 -10.44 -18.39 -4.18
N ALA A 98 -10.71 -19.64 -3.78
CA ALA A 98 -11.33 -19.97 -2.50
C ALA A 98 -10.48 -19.49 -1.32
N GLN A 99 -9.15 -19.63 -1.44
CA GLN A 99 -8.22 -19.07 -0.46
C GLN A 99 -8.31 -17.54 -0.40
N ALA A 100 -8.34 -16.86 -1.54
CA ALA A 100 -8.50 -15.40 -1.58
C ALA A 100 -9.78 -14.93 -0.89
N VAL A 101 -10.91 -15.61 -1.11
CA VAL A 101 -12.18 -15.32 -0.41
C VAL A 101 -12.00 -15.43 1.10
N ARG A 102 -11.42 -16.53 1.58
CA ARG A 102 -11.19 -16.74 3.02
C ARG A 102 -10.28 -15.67 3.63
N CYS A 103 -9.23 -15.26 2.91
CA CYS A 103 -8.34 -14.17 3.33
C CYS A 103 -9.09 -12.84 3.47
N LEU A 104 -9.97 -12.51 2.52
CA LEU A 104 -10.78 -11.29 2.54
C LEU A 104 -11.83 -11.30 3.66
N GLU A 105 -12.47 -12.45 3.93
CA GLU A 105 -13.37 -12.62 5.07
C GLU A 105 -12.65 -12.44 6.41
N ASN A 106 -11.45 -13.01 6.54
CA ASN A 106 -10.61 -12.82 7.72
C ASN A 106 -10.22 -11.35 7.89
N LEU A 107 -9.81 -10.67 6.81
CA LEU A 107 -9.49 -9.25 6.83
C LEU A 107 -10.69 -8.40 7.25
N ASP A 108 -11.89 -8.68 6.74
CA ASP A 108 -13.08 -7.94 7.13
C ASP A 108 -13.42 -8.13 8.61
N ALA A 109 -13.24 -9.35 9.15
CA ALA A 109 -13.37 -9.59 10.59
C ALA A 109 -12.34 -8.78 11.41
N VAL A 110 -11.11 -8.64 10.91
CA VAL A 110 -10.09 -7.77 11.51
C VAL A 110 -10.50 -6.31 11.46
N CYS A 111 -10.99 -5.81 10.33
CA CYS A 111 -11.46 -4.43 10.18
C CYS A 111 -12.59 -4.10 11.17
N ARG A 112 -13.54 -5.03 11.33
CA ARG A 112 -14.68 -4.88 12.26
C ARG A 112 -14.24 -4.75 13.72
N SER A 113 -13.10 -5.33 14.11
CA SER A 113 -12.53 -5.15 15.46
C SER A 113 -12.05 -3.72 15.74
N ALA A 114 -11.94 -2.88 14.71
CA ALA A 114 -11.66 -1.46 14.79
C ALA A 114 -12.89 -0.58 14.48
N GLY A 115 -14.07 -1.18 14.30
CA GLY A 115 -15.28 -0.45 13.91
C GLY A 115 -15.34 -0.04 12.43
N ALA A 116 -14.48 -0.61 11.59
CA ALA A 116 -14.42 -0.34 10.15
C ALA A 116 -14.84 -1.56 9.32
N ARG A 117 -14.95 -1.39 8.01
CA ARG A 117 -15.22 -2.48 7.06
C ARG A 117 -14.06 -2.59 6.09
N LEU A 118 -13.86 -3.76 5.51
CA LEU A 118 -12.86 -3.94 4.46
C LEU A 118 -13.12 -3.03 3.25
N ALA A 119 -14.38 -2.71 2.97
CA ALA A 119 -14.77 -1.77 1.91
C ALA A 119 -14.17 -0.35 2.09
N ASP A 120 -13.76 0.03 3.29
CA ASP A 120 -13.13 1.33 3.59
C ASP A 120 -11.60 1.27 3.40
N ALA A 121 -11.09 0.19 2.78
CA ALA A 121 -9.67 0.04 2.47
C ALA A 121 -9.19 1.15 1.53
N VAL A 122 -7.99 1.66 1.82
CA VAL A 122 -7.28 2.60 0.92
C VAL A 122 -6.16 1.88 0.15
N ARG A 123 -5.69 0.75 0.68
CA ARG A 123 -4.67 -0.08 0.07
C ARG A 123 -4.84 -1.55 0.38
N CYS A 124 -4.62 -2.41 -0.62
CA CYS A 124 -4.42 -3.85 -0.45
C CYS A 124 -3.10 -4.30 -1.10
N THR A 125 -2.44 -5.27 -0.48
CA THR A 125 -1.34 -6.03 -1.09
C THR A 125 -1.71 -7.50 -1.13
N ILE A 126 -1.62 -8.12 -2.31
CA ILE A 126 -1.92 -9.54 -2.53
C ILE A 126 -0.62 -10.27 -2.84
N TYR A 127 -0.33 -11.33 -2.11
CA TYR A 127 0.80 -12.22 -2.32
C TYR A 127 0.28 -13.56 -2.86
N MET A 128 0.89 -14.06 -3.93
CA MET A 128 0.49 -15.32 -4.57
C MET A 128 1.72 -16.21 -4.78
N THR A 129 1.58 -17.52 -4.58
CA THR A 129 2.67 -18.46 -4.90
C THR A 129 2.72 -18.84 -6.38
N ASP A 130 1.56 -18.80 -7.05
CA ASP A 130 1.42 -18.99 -8.49
C ASP A 130 0.66 -17.79 -9.08
N LEU A 131 1.20 -17.20 -10.15
CA LEU A 131 0.57 -16.07 -10.83
C LEU A 131 -0.33 -16.51 -11.99
N ASP A 132 -0.32 -17.79 -12.36
CA ASP A 132 -1.25 -18.31 -13.36
C ASP A 132 -2.70 -18.26 -12.86
N ASP A 133 -2.92 -18.33 -11.53
CA ASP A 133 -4.23 -18.21 -10.87
C ASP A 133 -4.71 -16.74 -10.72
N PHE A 134 -3.97 -15.77 -11.25
CA PHE A 134 -4.25 -14.33 -11.03
C PHE A 134 -5.66 -13.91 -11.44
N ALA A 135 -6.18 -14.46 -12.54
CA ALA A 135 -7.51 -14.10 -13.03
C ALA A 135 -8.61 -14.49 -12.04
N GLU A 136 -8.50 -15.68 -11.47
CA GLU A 136 -9.49 -16.28 -10.56
C GLU A 136 -9.46 -15.57 -9.19
N VAL A 137 -8.25 -15.30 -8.68
CA VAL A 137 -8.07 -14.47 -7.47
C VAL A 137 -8.61 -13.07 -7.66
N ASN A 138 -8.46 -12.49 -8.86
CA ASN A 138 -8.98 -11.15 -9.15
C ASN A 138 -10.51 -11.11 -9.19
N GLU A 139 -11.17 -12.18 -9.67
CA GLU A 139 -12.63 -12.30 -9.63
C GLU A 139 -13.14 -12.41 -8.18
N ALA A 140 -12.52 -13.26 -7.37
CA ALA A 140 -12.82 -13.36 -5.94
C ALA A 140 -12.67 -12.01 -5.23
N TYR A 141 -11.58 -11.29 -5.53
CA TYR A 141 -11.31 -9.95 -4.98
C TYR A 141 -12.36 -8.92 -5.39
N ALA A 142 -12.79 -8.92 -6.64
CA ALA A 142 -13.77 -7.96 -7.15
C ALA A 142 -15.13 -8.06 -6.44
N GLY A 143 -15.48 -9.25 -5.93
CA GLY A 143 -16.70 -9.45 -5.13
C GLY A 143 -16.74 -8.66 -3.82
N PHE A 144 -15.58 -8.26 -3.27
CA PHE A 144 -15.48 -7.47 -2.04
C PHE A 144 -15.36 -5.96 -2.30
N PHE A 145 -15.00 -5.54 -3.52
CA PHE A 145 -14.71 -4.16 -3.90
C PHE A 145 -15.42 -3.79 -5.21
N ALA A 146 -16.75 -3.67 -5.16
CA ALA A 146 -17.56 -3.41 -6.36
C ALA A 146 -17.49 -1.95 -6.84
N GLU A 147 -17.36 -0.99 -5.93
CA GLU A 147 -17.32 0.45 -6.22
C GLU A 147 -16.06 1.06 -5.57
N ASP A 148 -15.35 1.92 -6.30
CA ASP A 148 -14.14 2.63 -5.85
C ASP A 148 -13.08 1.73 -5.16
N PRO A 149 -12.50 0.75 -5.87
CA PRO A 149 -11.57 -0.20 -5.26
C PRO A 149 -10.28 0.49 -4.74
N PRO A 150 -9.65 -0.04 -3.68
CA PRO A 150 -8.45 0.53 -3.10
C PRO A 150 -7.25 0.48 -4.06
N SER A 151 -6.21 1.24 -3.73
CA SER A 151 -4.91 1.05 -4.39
C SER A 151 -4.42 -0.39 -4.16
N ARG A 152 -3.89 -1.03 -5.20
CA ARG A 152 -3.53 -2.46 -5.12
C ARG A 152 -2.17 -2.77 -5.71
N VAL A 153 -1.46 -3.72 -5.08
CA VAL A 153 -0.30 -4.41 -5.65
C VAL A 153 -0.51 -5.91 -5.51
N THR A 154 -0.16 -6.66 -6.55
CA THR A 154 -0.09 -8.12 -6.51
C THR A 154 1.32 -8.57 -6.85
N VAL A 155 1.88 -9.49 -6.07
CA VAL A 155 3.24 -10.00 -6.26
C VAL A 155 3.29 -11.53 -6.16
N GLY A 156 4.10 -12.14 -7.03
CA GLY A 156 4.47 -13.53 -6.92
C GLY A 156 5.55 -13.71 -5.85
N VAL A 157 5.39 -14.69 -4.96
CA VAL A 157 6.34 -15.02 -3.89
C VAL A 157 6.71 -16.50 -3.92
N ALA A 158 7.86 -16.84 -3.36
CA ALA A 158 8.34 -18.22 -3.38
C ALA A 158 7.51 -19.18 -2.50
N ALA A 159 7.00 -18.68 -1.37
CA ALA A 159 6.18 -19.44 -0.43
C ALA A 159 5.45 -18.49 0.52
N LEU A 160 4.34 -18.98 1.10
CA LEU A 160 3.58 -18.30 2.15
C LEU A 160 3.49 -19.20 3.41
N PRO A 161 3.17 -18.63 4.58
CA PRO A 161 3.01 -19.38 5.81
C PRO A 161 2.01 -20.53 5.65
N ARG A 162 2.28 -21.66 6.33
CA ARG A 162 1.44 -22.88 6.31
C ARG A 162 1.23 -23.51 4.92
N GLY A 163 1.94 -23.04 3.88
CA GLY A 163 1.76 -23.54 2.51
C GLY A 163 0.54 -22.95 1.80
N ALA A 164 0.04 -21.79 2.25
CA ALA A 164 -1.00 -21.06 1.55
C ALA A 164 -0.56 -20.67 0.14
N GLN A 165 -1.54 -20.53 -0.76
CA GLN A 165 -1.35 -20.04 -2.12
C GLN A 165 -1.57 -18.53 -2.21
N VAL A 166 -2.41 -17.98 -1.32
CA VAL A 166 -2.74 -16.55 -1.27
C VAL A 166 -2.63 -16.00 0.15
N GLU A 167 -2.05 -14.80 0.28
CA GLU A 167 -2.06 -13.99 1.49
C GLU A 167 -2.42 -12.55 1.13
N ILE A 168 -3.24 -11.88 1.94
CA ILE A 168 -3.71 -10.51 1.67
C ILE A 168 -3.54 -9.65 2.92
N GLU A 169 -2.95 -8.46 2.76
CA GLU A 169 -2.94 -7.39 3.77
C GLU A 169 -3.73 -6.17 3.29
N ALA A 170 -4.13 -5.33 4.24
CA ALA A 170 -4.85 -4.09 3.94
C ALA A 170 -4.47 -2.94 4.88
N VAL A 171 -4.50 -1.73 4.33
CA VAL A 171 -4.56 -0.48 5.09
C VAL A 171 -5.93 0.13 4.90
N VAL A 172 -6.60 0.45 6.00
CA VAL A 172 -8.01 0.85 6.04
C VAL A 172 -8.16 2.20 6.72
N ALA A 173 -8.98 3.08 6.16
CA ALA A 173 -9.32 4.34 6.82
C ALA A 173 -10.29 4.04 7.97
N VAL A 174 -10.04 4.62 9.14
CA VAL A 174 -10.89 4.45 10.32
C VAL A 174 -11.14 5.80 10.99
N ASP A 175 -12.30 5.95 11.61
CA ASP A 175 -12.58 7.13 12.43
C ASP A 175 -11.68 7.12 13.68
N GLY A 176 -10.99 8.25 13.92
CA GLY A 176 -10.03 8.42 15.01
C GLY A 176 -10.66 8.64 16.38
#